data_AF-A0A2U1LG59-F1
#
_entry.id   AF-A0A2U1LG59-F1
#
_cell.length_a   1.000
_cell.length_b   1.000
_cell.length_c   1.000
_cell.angle_alpha   90.00
_cell.angle_beta   90.00
_cell.angle_gamma   90.00
#
_symmetry.space_group_name_H-M   'P 1'
#
loop_
_entity.id
_entity.type
_entity.pdbx_description
1 polymer ?
#
loop_
_entity_poly.entity_id
_entity_poly.type
_entity_poly.pdbx_seq_one_letter_code
_entity_poly.pdbx_strand_id
1 'polypeptide(L)'
;MRELLKKCLPNSGIAEIISCANGRYVSDEQKEVLYSAGVNLKDVPSGSNSADHALMIETYKWAKEHRPPSYIVLISGDGDFYKGIGTLRDEGGGDQRWLLEAVAGSGGGWMCL
;
A
#
# COMPACT_ATOMS: atom_id res chain seq x y z
N MET A 1 9.54 11.14 -0.85
CA MET A 1 8.63 10.21 -0.13
C MET A 1 9.36 9.36 0.89
N ARG A 2 10.34 8.51 0.50
CA ARG A 2 11.14 7.71 1.46
C ARG A 2 11.74 8.52 2.62
N GLU A 3 12.32 9.69 2.33
CA GLU A 3 12.87 10.57 3.37
C GLU A 3 11.82 11.17 4.31
N LEU A 4 10.58 11.36 3.84
CA LEU A 4 9.47 11.80 4.70
C LEU A 4 9.02 10.65 5.60
N LEU A 5 8.86 9.46 5.03
CA LEU A 5 8.49 8.25 5.77
C LEU A 5 9.56 7.90 6.82
N LYS A 6 10.85 8.05 6.52
CA LYS A 6 11.93 7.90 7.52
C LYS A 6 11.85 8.91 8.67
N LYS A 7 11.38 10.13 8.40
CA LYS A 7 11.19 11.14 9.46
C LYS A 7 9.99 10.80 10.35
N CYS A 8 8.92 10.29 9.76
CA CYS A 8 7.68 9.97 10.48
C CYS A 8 7.72 8.60 11.18
N LEU A 9 8.50 7.66 10.63
CA LEU A 9 8.72 6.32 11.17
C LEU A 9 10.23 6.08 11.40
N PRO A 10 10.87 6.84 12.32
CA PRO A 10 12.33 6.86 12.47
C PRO A 10 12.95 5.54 12.93
N ASN A 11 12.14 4.64 13.52
CA ASN A 11 12.57 3.33 13.99
C ASN A 11 12.11 2.19 13.07
N SER A 12 11.65 2.50 11.85
CA SER A 12 11.13 1.51 10.91
C SER A 12 11.87 1.56 9.58
N GLY A 13 12.27 0.40 9.09
CA GLY A 13 12.76 0.25 7.72
C GLY A 13 11.60 0.24 6.73
N ILE A 14 11.73 0.97 5.63
CA ILE A 14 10.80 0.85 4.50
C ILE A 14 11.29 -0.33 3.65
N ALA A 15 10.57 -1.45 3.72
CA ALA A 15 10.89 -2.62 2.91
C ALA A 15 10.54 -2.39 1.44
N GLU A 16 9.30 -1.98 1.18
CA GLU A 16 8.77 -1.82 -0.18
C GLU A 16 7.72 -0.70 -0.26
N ILE A 17 7.62 -0.05 -1.41
CA ILE A 17 6.52 0.86 -1.75
C ILE A 17 6.03 0.47 -3.14
N ILE A 18 4.79 -0.01 -3.24
CA ILE A 18 4.17 -0.45 -4.49
C ILE A 18 3.02 0.50 -4.83
N SER A 19 2.89 0.84 -6.11
CA SER A 19 1.69 1.46 -6.66
C SER A 19 1.08 0.54 -7.71
N CYS A 20 -0.23 0.33 -7.68
CA CYS A 20 -0.95 -0.45 -8.69
C CYS A 20 -1.79 0.49 -9.55
N ALA A 21 -1.50 0.57 -10.84
CA ALA A 21 -2.30 1.35 -11.78
C ALA A 21 -2.19 0.74 -13.19
N ASN A 22 -3.13 1.09 -14.07
CA ASN A 22 -2.98 0.78 -15.47
C ASN A 22 -1.93 1.69 -16.10
N GLY A 23 -0.80 1.13 -16.49
CA GLY A 23 0.37 1.81 -17.03
C GLY A 23 0.11 2.56 -18.33
N ARG A 24 -1.00 2.27 -19.03
CA ARG A 24 -1.46 3.05 -20.20
C ARG A 24 -1.98 4.44 -19.82
N TYR A 25 -2.45 4.62 -18.59
CA TYR A 25 -2.97 5.90 -18.10
C TYR A 25 -1.95 6.66 -17.23
N VAL A 26 -0.76 6.11 -17.02
CA VAL A 26 0.34 6.77 -16.33
C VAL A 26 1.32 7.28 -17.38
N SER A 27 1.53 8.60 -17.42
CA SER A 27 2.51 9.21 -18.31
C SER A 27 3.93 8.81 -17.94
N ASP A 28 4.88 8.90 -18.88
CA ASP A 28 6.27 8.53 -18.62
C ASP A 28 6.93 9.45 -17.60
N GLU A 29 6.58 10.74 -17.59
CA GLU A 29 7.01 11.69 -16.54
C GLU A 29 6.55 11.23 -15.15
N GLN A 30 5.29 10.81 -15.00
CA GLN A 30 4.78 10.28 -13.73
C GLN A 30 5.49 8.99 -13.34
N LYS A 31 5.79 8.09 -14.29
CA LYS A 31 6.56 6.86 -14.02
C LYS A 31 7.96 7.19 -13.51
N GLU A 32 8.65 8.12 -14.15
CA GLU A 32 9.99 8.57 -13.72
C GLU A 32 9.97 9.17 -12.32
N VAL A 33 8.96 9.98 -11.98
CA VAL A 33 8.77 10.53 -10.64
C VAL A 33 8.54 9.41 -9.61
N LEU A 34 7.74 8.40 -9.93
CA LEU A 34 7.50 7.26 -9.05
C LEU A 34 8.78 6.45 -8.82
N TYR A 35 9.49 6.09 -9.89
CA TYR A 35 10.72 5.30 -9.79
C TYR A 35 11.84 6.06 -9.06
N SER A 36 12.02 7.35 -9.33
CA SER A 36 13.00 8.18 -8.61
C SER A 36 12.64 8.38 -7.14
N ALA A 37 11.36 8.32 -6.77
CA ALA A 37 10.91 8.29 -5.38
C ALA A 37 11.06 6.91 -4.71
N GLY A 38 11.45 5.88 -5.46
CA GLY A 38 11.59 4.51 -4.98
C GLY A 38 10.25 3.77 -4.85
N VAL A 39 9.26 4.15 -5.65
CA VAL A 39 7.94 3.50 -5.77
C VAL A 39 7.94 2.58 -6.99
N ASN A 40 7.61 1.31 -6.78
CA ASN A 40 7.48 0.35 -7.87
C ASN A 40 6.06 0.43 -8.46
N LEU A 41 5.95 0.89 -9.71
CA LEU A 41 4.68 0.87 -10.44
C LEU A 41 4.43 -0.53 -11.01
N LYS A 42 3.42 -1.20 -10.47
CA LYS A 42 2.87 -2.44 -11.02
C LYS A 42 1.78 -2.13 -12.03
N ASP A 43 2.03 -2.49 -13.30
CA ASP A 43 1.05 -2.35 -14.37
C ASP A 43 -0.10 -3.35 -14.18
N VAL A 44 -1.32 -2.82 -14.05
CA VAL A 44 -2.55 -3.59 -13.88
C VAL A 44 -3.48 -3.28 -15.06
N PRO A 45 -3.73 -4.24 -15.98
CA PRO A 45 -4.64 -4.03 -17.08
C PRO A 45 -6.05 -3.64 -16.62
N SER A 46 -6.73 -2.79 -17.39
CA SER A 46 -8.12 -2.42 -17.10
C SER A 46 -9.04 -3.64 -16.99
N GLY A 47 -9.80 -3.69 -15.91
CA GLY A 47 -10.84 -4.68 -15.65
C GLY A 47 -11.55 -4.33 -14.34
N SER A 48 -12.77 -4.82 -14.16
CA SER A 48 -13.50 -4.61 -12.90
C SER A 48 -12.66 -5.12 -11.73
N ASN A 49 -12.43 -4.26 -10.74
CA ASN A 49 -11.69 -4.56 -9.49
C ASN A 49 -10.28 -5.11 -9.70
N SER A 50 -9.71 -4.93 -10.90
CA SER A 50 -8.37 -5.43 -11.25
C SER A 50 -7.29 -4.82 -10.36
N ALA A 51 -7.36 -3.50 -10.14
CA ALA A 51 -6.47 -2.78 -9.22
C ALA A 51 -6.64 -3.26 -7.78
N ASP A 52 -7.89 -3.48 -7.34
CA ASP A 52 -8.18 -3.89 -5.97
C ASP A 52 -7.68 -5.30 -5.68
N HIS A 53 -7.91 -6.23 -6.61
CA HIS A 53 -7.35 -7.57 -6.52
C HIS A 53 -5.83 -7.54 -6.54
N ALA A 54 -5.21 -6.70 -7.38
CA ALA A 54 -3.75 -6.58 -7.41
C ALA A 54 -3.20 -6.07 -6.08
N LEU A 55 -3.80 -5.02 -5.50
CA LEU A 55 -3.42 -4.47 -4.20
C LEU A 55 -3.57 -5.48 -3.06
N MET A 56 -4.70 -6.21 -3.02
CA MET A 56 -4.91 -7.26 -2.02
C MET A 56 -3.88 -8.39 -2.17
N ILE A 57 -3.63 -8.87 -3.39
CA ILE A 57 -2.64 -9.93 -3.65
C ILE A 57 -1.25 -9.51 -3.18
N GLU A 58 -0.80 -8.29 -3.50
CA GLU A 58 0.51 -7.81 -3.06
C GLU A 58 0.59 -7.65 -1.54
N THR A 59 -0.48 -7.14 -0.92
CA THR A 59 -0.59 -7.04 0.54
C THR A 59 -0.44 -8.41 1.21
N TYR A 60 -1.20 -9.42 0.75
CA TYR A 60 -1.17 -10.77 1.29
C TYR A 60 0.18 -11.47 1.07
N LYS A 61 0.76 -11.31 -0.12
CA LYS A 61 2.09 -11.88 -0.41
C LYS A 61 3.14 -11.29 0.52
N TRP A 62 3.18 -9.96 0.65
CA TRP A 62 4.14 -9.29 1.50
C TRP A 62 3.97 -9.69 2.97
N ALA A 63 2.73 -9.75 3.46
CA ALA A 63 2.40 -10.20 4.82
C ALA A 63 2.76 -11.67 5.08
N LYS A 64 2.83 -12.52 4.05
CA LYS A 64 3.25 -13.91 4.21
C LYS A 64 4.78 -14.04 4.32
N GLU A 65 5.51 -13.16 3.64
CA GLU A 65 6.97 -13.19 3.56
C GLU A 65 7.64 -12.48 4.74
N HIS A 66 6.97 -11.49 5.31
CA HIS A 66 7.44 -10.75 6.47
C HIS A 66 6.66 -11.25 7.69
N ARG A 67 7.31 -11.45 8.85
CA ARG A 67 6.60 -11.80 10.09
C ARG A 67 6.55 -10.59 11.01
N PRO A 68 5.50 -10.46 11.83
CA PRO A 68 5.43 -9.41 12.85
C PRO A 68 6.67 -9.38 13.78
N PRO A 69 7.10 -8.20 14.23
CA PRO A 69 6.45 -6.90 14.08
C PRO A 69 6.76 -6.23 12.73
N SER A 70 5.72 -5.93 11.96
CA SER A 70 5.82 -5.31 10.65
C SER A 70 4.49 -4.66 10.27
N TYR A 71 4.56 -3.65 9.40
CA TYR A 71 3.46 -2.72 9.15
C TYR A 71 3.17 -2.62 7.67
N ILE A 72 1.89 -2.48 7.35
CA ILE A 72 1.42 -2.27 5.98
C ILE A 72 0.59 -0.99 6.00
N VAL A 73 0.94 -0.06 5.12
CA VAL A 73 0.18 1.17 4.93
C VAL A 73 -0.49 1.06 3.57
N LEU A 74 -1.82 1.02 3.55
CA LEU A 74 -2.61 1.08 2.33
C LEU A 74 -3.09 2.52 2.11
N ILE A 75 -2.79 3.08 0.94
CA ILE A 75 -3.35 4.36 0.53
C ILE A 75 -4.34 4.07 -0.59
N SER A 76 -5.63 4.15 -0.29
CA SER A 76 -6.70 3.87 -1.25
C SER A 76 -7.95 4.64 -0.89
N GLY A 77 -8.55 5.32 -1.87
CA GLY A 77 -9.83 6.02 -1.69
C GLY A 77 -11.06 5.10 -1.60
N ASP A 78 -10.89 3.80 -1.80
CA ASP A 78 -11.97 2.82 -1.77
C ASP A 78 -12.13 2.21 -0.36
N GLY A 79 -13.35 2.23 0.16
CA GLY A 79 -13.69 1.68 1.47
C GLY A 79 -13.81 0.15 1.49
N ASP A 80 -13.89 -0.52 0.35
CA ASP A 80 -14.07 -1.97 0.32
C ASP A 80 -12.84 -2.74 0.84
N PHE A 81 -11.66 -2.09 0.85
CA PHE A 81 -10.43 -2.65 1.40
C PHE A 81 -10.48 -2.90 2.91
N TYR A 82 -11.30 -2.18 3.68
CA TYR A 82 -11.38 -2.35 5.14
C TYR A 82 -11.76 -3.80 5.52
N LYS A 83 -12.61 -4.45 4.72
CA LYS A 83 -13.04 -5.84 4.97
C LYS A 83 -11.90 -6.83 4.74
N GLY A 84 -11.20 -6.73 3.60
CA GLY A 84 -10.08 -7.63 3.28
C GLY A 84 -8.90 -7.47 4.22
N ILE A 85 -8.59 -6.23 4.61
CA ILE A 85 -7.55 -5.90 5.59
C ILE A 85 -7.90 -6.44 6.98
N GLY A 86 -9.17 -6.39 7.39
CA GLY A 86 -9.62 -6.93 8.67
C GLY A 86 -9.26 -8.40 8.84
N THR A 87 -9.44 -9.20 7.79
CA THR A 87 -9.07 -10.63 7.79
C THR A 87 -7.58 -10.84 8.03
N LEU A 88 -6.70 -10.09 7.36
CA LEU A 88 -5.24 -10.15 7.56
C LEU A 88 -4.81 -9.85 8.99
N ARG A 89 -5.45 -8.85 9.60
CA ARG A 89 -5.17 -8.49 11.00
C ARG A 89 -5.56 -9.62 11.95
N ASP A 90 -6.68 -10.27 11.69
CA ASP A 90 -7.24 -11.31 12.55
C ASP A 90 -6.49 -12.65 12.38
N GLU A 91 -6.01 -12.97 11.17
CA GLU A 91 -5.15 -14.13 10.88
C GLU A 91 -3.76 -14.04 11.54
N GLY A 92 -3.30 -12.82 11.85
CA GLY A 92 -2.00 -12.60 12.51
C GLY A 92 -1.90 -13.20 13.91
N GLY A 93 -3.02 -13.50 14.59
CA GLY A 93 -3.05 -14.16 15.90
C GLY A 93 -2.53 -13.28 17.06
N GLY A 94 -3.44 -12.85 17.94
CA GLY A 94 -3.17 -12.33 19.30
C GLY A 94 -2.12 -11.22 19.44
N ASP A 95 -0.85 -11.64 19.47
CA ASP A 95 0.39 -10.85 19.66
C ASP A 95 1.09 -10.44 18.35
N GLN A 96 0.76 -11.08 17.22
CA GLN A 96 1.42 -10.89 15.92
C GLN A 96 0.52 -10.10 14.95
N ARG A 97 0.11 -8.89 15.36
CA ARG A 97 -0.77 -8.05 14.54
C ARG A 97 0.02 -7.20 13.56
N TRP A 98 -0.34 -7.30 12.29
CA TRP A 98 -0.06 -6.26 11.29
C TRP A 98 -0.80 -5.00 11.69
N LEU A 99 -0.11 -3.87 11.88
CA LEU A 99 -0.82 -2.58 11.83
C LEU A 99 -1.06 -2.26 10.37
N LEU A 100 -2.35 -2.18 10.04
CA LEU A 100 -2.86 -1.87 8.73
C LEU A 100 -3.60 -0.54 8.82
N GLU A 101 -3.05 0.49 8.21
CA GLU A 101 -3.74 1.78 8.06
C GLU A 101 -4.17 1.94 6.61
N ALA A 102 -5.48 1.99 6.39
CA ALA A 102 -6.06 2.36 5.10
C ALA A 102 -6.41 3.85 5.13
N VAL A 103 -5.69 4.66 4.37
CA VAL A 103 -6.00 6.09 4.20
C VAL A 103 -6.90 6.26 2.98
N ALA A 104 -8.19 6.48 3.22
CA ALA A 104 -9.18 6.79 2.19
C ALA A 104 -9.43 8.30 2.09
N GLY A 105 -9.06 8.89 0.96
CA GLY A 105 -9.31 10.28 0.65
C GLY A 105 -10.56 10.45 -0.22
N SER A 106 -11.66 10.95 0.34
CA SER A 106 -12.79 11.50 -0.40
C SER A 106 -13.01 12.96 -0.03
N GLY A 107 -12.32 13.87 -0.71
CA GLY A 107 -12.58 15.32 -0.66
C GLY A 107 -12.18 16.05 0.63
N GLY A 108 -11.25 17.00 0.50
CA GLY A 108 -11.04 18.09 1.47
C GLY A 108 -10.16 17.77 2.68
N GLY A 109 -8.85 17.62 2.47
CA GLY A 109 -7.90 17.20 3.52
C GLY A 109 -8.09 15.70 3.81
N TRP A 110 -7.07 14.86 3.93
CA TRP A 110 -5.91 14.95 4.80
C TRP A 110 -4.77 14.09 4.26
N MET A 111 -3.57 14.43 4.71
CA MET A 111 -2.36 13.62 4.62
C MET A 111 -2.17 12.93 5.98
N CYS A 112 -2.11 11.60 6.01
CA CYS A 112 -1.56 10.88 7.16
C CYS A 112 -0.14 10.41 6.81
N LEU A 113 0.79 10.77 7.69
CA LEU A 113 2.17 10.32 7.76
C LEU A 113 2.33 9.47 9.03
#